data_AF-A0A1Y0EHQ9-F1
#
_entry.id   AF-A0A1Y0EHQ9-F1
#
_cell.length_a   1.000
_cell.length_b   1.000
_cell.length_c   1.000
_cell.angle_alpha   90.00
_cell.angle_beta   90.00
_cell.angle_gamma   90.00
#
_symmetry.space_group_name_H-M   'P 1'
#
loop_
_entity.id
_entity.type
_entity.pdbx_description
1 polymer ?
#
loop_
_entity_poly.entity_id
_entity_poly.type
_entity_poly.pdbx_seq_one_letter_code
_entity_poly.pdbx_strand_id
1 'polypeptide(L)'
;MNAVSFSQAHSALSGTPEAILWACVVLAAVQDLCSIGWERNKREEVESWIGAFPSRDFKLVASLAGYDPDVLWERLNWVRSLPVVERYEWHLRRTTGVNGKLDAASELRLERARVKAQINAKYLMGTRHVQYG
;
A
#
# COMPACT_ATOMS: atom_id res chain seq x y z
N MET A 1 3.95 -13.39 -22.77
CA MET A 1 3.02 -13.21 -21.64
C MET A 1 3.53 -12.03 -20.84
N ASN A 2 2.90 -10.86 -21.00
CA ASN A 2 3.37 -9.60 -20.42
C ASN A 2 3.04 -9.58 -18.93
N ALA A 3 4.07 -9.66 -18.09
CA ALA A 3 3.93 -9.38 -16.66
C ALA A 3 3.58 -7.90 -16.53
N VAL A 4 2.31 -7.58 -16.25
CA VAL A 4 1.89 -6.23 -15.90
C VAL A 4 2.57 -5.90 -14.57
N SER A 5 3.64 -5.11 -14.64
CA SER A 5 4.34 -4.58 -13.47
C SER A 5 3.35 -3.78 -12.62
N PHE A 6 3.40 -3.99 -11.30
CA PHE A 6 2.56 -3.29 -10.32
C PHE A 6 2.60 -1.76 -10.47
N SER A 7 3.69 -1.20 -11.04
CA SER A 7 3.83 0.25 -11.28
C SER A 7 2.99 0.77 -12.45
N GLN A 8 2.70 -0.05 -13.48
CA GLN A 8 1.95 0.40 -14.66
C GLN A 8 0.45 0.57 -14.37
N ALA A 9 -0.09 -0.17 -13.40
CA ALA A 9 -1.47 -0.01 -12.94
C ALA A 9 -1.64 1.23 -12.03
N HIS A 10 -0.59 1.61 -11.29
CA HIS A 10 -0.61 2.78 -10.39
C HIS A 10 -0.75 4.11 -11.14
N SER A 11 -0.09 4.28 -12.28
CA SER A 11 -0.13 5.53 -13.05
C SER A 11 -1.46 5.84 -13.75
N ALA A 12 -2.34 4.85 -13.91
CA ALA A 12 -3.61 5.03 -14.63
C ALA A 12 -4.80 5.33 -13.69
N LEU A 13 -4.68 5.05 -12.39
CA LEU A 13 -5.75 5.17 -11.39
C LEU A 13 -5.47 6.23 -10.30
N SER A 14 -4.33 6.91 -10.37
CA SER A 14 -3.83 7.90 -9.39
C SER A 14 -4.47 9.29 -9.48
N GLY A 15 -5.79 9.38 -9.66
CA GLY A 15 -6.47 10.66 -9.90
C GLY A 15 -6.91 11.42 -8.64
N THR A 16 -7.33 10.72 -7.58
CA THR A 16 -7.98 11.34 -6.41
C THR A 16 -7.21 11.11 -5.11
N PRO A 17 -7.20 12.10 -4.18
CA PRO A 17 -6.58 11.95 -2.86
C PRO A 17 -7.12 10.77 -2.05
N GLU A 18 -8.41 10.45 -2.24
CA GLU A 18 -9.06 9.33 -1.59
C GLU A 18 -8.49 7.98 -2.04
N ALA A 19 -8.31 7.77 -3.35
CA ALA A 19 -7.72 6.54 -3.86
C ALA A 19 -6.29 6.32 -3.35
N ILE A 20 -5.51 7.39 -3.25
CA ILE A 20 -4.16 7.35 -2.67
C ILE A 20 -4.20 6.94 -1.19
N LEU A 21 -5.15 7.49 -0.43
CA LEU A 21 -5.32 7.13 0.99
C LEU A 21 -5.65 5.64 1.15
N TRP A 22 -6.62 5.14 0.38
CA TRP A 22 -6.99 3.72 0.44
C TRP A 22 -5.86 2.81 -0.04
N ALA A 23 -5.07 3.21 -1.04
CA ALA A 23 -3.87 2.49 -1.44
C ALA A 23 -2.83 2.42 -0.30
N CYS A 24 -2.68 3.49 0.49
CA CYS A 24 -1.82 3.48 1.67
C CYS A 24 -2.32 2.52 2.76
N VAL A 25 -3.65 2.43 2.96
CA VAL A 25 -4.25 1.46 3.89
C VAL A 25 -3.95 0.03 3.45
N VAL A 26 -4.13 -0.28 2.16
CA VAL A 26 -3.79 -1.60 1.60
C VAL A 26 -2.30 -1.92 1.79
N LEU A 27 -1.41 -0.95 1.54
CA LEU A 27 0.03 -1.13 1.72
C LEU A 27 0.42 -1.36 3.19
N ALA A 28 -0.21 -0.64 4.12
CA ALA A 28 -0.02 -0.85 5.56
C ALA A 28 -0.45 -2.27 5.96
N ALA A 29 -1.60 -2.74 5.47
CA ALA A 29 -2.04 -4.11 5.70
C ALA A 29 -1.04 -5.15 5.18
N VAL A 30 -0.43 -4.93 3.99
CA VAL A 30 0.63 -5.80 3.47
C VAL A 30 1.85 -5.82 4.39
N GLN A 31 2.26 -4.66 4.91
CA GLN A 31 3.38 -4.56 5.83
C GLN A 31 3.09 -5.32 7.13
N ASP A 32 1.91 -5.11 7.73
CA ASP A 32 1.49 -5.79 8.95
C ASP A 32 1.37 -7.32 8.74
N LEU A 33 0.86 -7.76 7.59
CA LEU A 33 0.80 -9.18 7.20
C LEU A 33 2.18 -9.84 7.14
N CYS A 34 3.20 -9.07 6.75
CA CYS A 34 4.60 -9.52 6.59
C CYS A 34 5.47 -9.23 7.83
N SER A 35 4.90 -8.66 8.90
CA SER A 35 5.62 -8.34 10.12
C SER A 35 6.11 -9.60 10.85
N ILE A 36 7.32 -9.53 11.42
CA ILE A 36 7.91 -10.56 12.27
C ILE A 36 7.98 -10.03 13.72
N GLY A 37 7.64 -10.89 14.68
CA GLY A 37 7.89 -10.64 16.10
C GLY A 37 6.69 -10.09 16.87
N TRP A 38 6.91 -9.01 17.62
CA TRP A 38 5.98 -8.44 18.61
C TRP A 38 4.71 -7.84 18.01
N GLU A 39 4.65 -7.67 16.69
CA GLU A 39 3.47 -7.18 15.94
C GLU A 39 2.48 -8.29 15.57
N ARG A 40 2.57 -9.45 16.23
CA ARG A 40 1.70 -10.62 15.99
C ARG A 40 0.21 -10.26 15.95
N ASN A 41 -0.27 -9.40 16.86
CA ASN A 41 -1.67 -9.01 16.93
C ASN A 41 -2.13 -8.29 15.65
N LYS A 42 -1.31 -7.36 15.12
CA LYS A 42 -1.61 -6.65 13.87
C LYS A 42 -1.68 -7.61 12.69
N ARG A 43 -0.77 -8.60 12.65
CA ARG A 43 -0.79 -9.63 11.62
C ARG A 43 -2.07 -10.46 11.69
N GLU A 44 -2.46 -10.93 12.88
CA GLU A 44 -3.69 -11.72 13.07
C GLU A 44 -4.95 -10.91 12.69
N GLU A 45 -4.98 -9.62 13.01
CA GLU A 45 -6.05 -8.70 12.58
C GLU A 45 -6.15 -8.61 11.05
N VAL A 46 -5.02 -8.46 10.35
CA VAL A 46 -5.00 -8.41 8.88
C VAL A 46 -5.34 -9.76 8.27
N GLU A 47 -4.86 -10.86 8.84
CA GLU A 47 -5.21 -12.22 8.39
C GLU A 47 -6.71 -12.49 8.49
N SER A 48 -7.34 -12.02 9.58
CA SER A 48 -8.78 -12.05 9.79
C SER A 48 -9.52 -11.19 8.78
N TRP A 49 -9.03 -9.97 8.53
CA TRP A 49 -9.61 -9.04 7.54
C TRP A 49 -9.58 -9.59 6.11
N ILE A 50 -8.48 -10.23 5.69
CA ILE A 50 -8.38 -10.90 4.38
C ILE A 50 -9.37 -12.07 4.30
N GLY A 51 -9.53 -12.82 5.42
CA GLY A 51 -10.53 -13.87 5.56
C GLY A 51 -10.35 -15.07 4.62
N ALA A 52 -11.28 -16.02 4.66
CA ALA A 52 -11.28 -17.18 3.77
C ALA A 52 -11.78 -16.84 2.34
N PHE A 53 -12.48 -15.72 2.19
CA PHE A 53 -13.06 -15.20 0.95
C PHE A 53 -13.03 -13.67 1.02
N PRO A 54 -13.00 -12.96 -0.12
CA PRO A 54 -13.00 -11.51 -0.12
C PRO A 54 -14.32 -10.97 0.43
N SER A 55 -14.27 -10.41 1.65
CA SER A 55 -15.43 -9.81 2.31
C SER A 55 -15.93 -8.56 1.56
N ARG A 56 -17.17 -8.13 1.83
CA ARG A 56 -17.71 -6.89 1.24
C ARG A 56 -16.83 -5.68 1.54
N ASP A 57 -16.35 -5.57 2.78
CA ASP A 57 -15.51 -4.46 3.22
C ASP A 57 -14.13 -4.51 2.56
N PHE A 58 -13.56 -5.71 2.42
CA PHE A 58 -12.33 -5.91 1.65
C PHE A 58 -12.51 -5.44 0.20
N LYS A 59 -13.60 -5.86 -0.46
CA LYS A 59 -13.88 -5.48 -1.86
C LYS A 59 -14.06 -3.98 -2.01
N LEU A 60 -14.72 -3.33 -1.05
CA LEU A 60 -14.87 -1.88 -1.03
C LEU A 60 -13.51 -1.18 -0.92
N VAL A 61 -12.69 -1.56 0.07
CA VAL A 61 -11.35 -0.97 0.27
C VAL A 61 -10.47 -1.18 -0.96
N ALA A 62 -10.47 -2.39 -1.53
CA ALA A 62 -9.71 -2.70 -2.73
C ALA A 62 -10.14 -1.83 -3.92
N SER A 63 -11.45 -1.70 -4.15
CA SER A 63 -12.00 -0.87 -5.23
C SER A 63 -11.69 0.61 -5.04
N LEU A 64 -11.82 1.11 -3.81
CA LEU A 64 -11.49 2.51 -3.47
C LEU A 64 -10.00 2.79 -3.65
N ALA A 65 -9.14 1.82 -3.39
CA ALA A 65 -7.71 1.89 -3.63
C ALA A 65 -7.32 1.73 -5.12
N GLY A 66 -8.28 1.50 -6.02
CA GLY A 66 -8.03 1.28 -7.44
C GLY A 66 -7.47 -0.11 -7.76
N TYR A 67 -7.68 -1.11 -6.91
CA TYR A 67 -7.32 -2.49 -7.19
C TYR A 67 -8.54 -3.31 -7.59
N ASP A 68 -8.33 -4.29 -8.46
CA ASP A 68 -9.28 -5.38 -8.65
C ASP A 68 -9.34 -6.21 -7.35
N PRO A 69 -10.52 -6.30 -6.69
CA PRO A 69 -10.64 -6.99 -5.42
C PRO A 69 -10.29 -8.47 -5.46
N ASP A 70 -10.67 -9.17 -6.53
CA ASP A 70 -10.49 -10.61 -6.60
C ASP A 70 -9.01 -10.93 -6.85
N VAL A 71 -8.35 -10.15 -7.73
CA VAL A 71 -6.90 -10.26 -7.97
C VAL A 71 -6.08 -9.89 -6.73
N LEU A 72 -6.46 -8.81 -6.03
CA LEU A 72 -5.79 -8.40 -4.80
C LEU A 72 -5.95 -9.46 -3.72
N TRP A 73 -7.17 -9.99 -3.54
CA TRP A 73 -7.46 -11.03 -2.56
C TRP A 73 -6.64 -12.30 -2.82
N GLU A 74 -6.60 -12.80 -4.07
CA GLU A 74 -5.81 -13.98 -4.42
C GLU A 74 -4.33 -13.80 -4.05
N ARG A 75 -3.77 -12.62 -4.35
CA ARG A 75 -2.38 -12.29 -4.02
C ARG A 75 -2.14 -12.25 -2.51
N LEU A 76 -3.00 -11.58 -1.76
CA LEU A 76 -2.86 -11.47 -0.31
C LEU A 76 -3.10 -12.80 0.41
N ASN A 77 -4.04 -13.61 -0.09
CA ASN A 77 -4.31 -14.94 0.42
C ASN A 77 -3.13 -15.89 0.16
N TRP A 78 -2.50 -15.79 -1.02
CA TRP A 78 -1.26 -16.51 -1.30
C TRP A 78 -0.13 -16.08 -0.35
N VAL A 79 0.09 -14.77 -0.14
CA VAL A 79 1.09 -14.29 0.84
C VAL A 79 0.79 -14.81 2.24
N ARG A 80 -0.48 -14.77 2.67
CA ARG A 80 -0.90 -15.32 3.95
C ARG A 80 -0.61 -16.81 4.07
N SER A 81 -0.69 -17.58 2.99
CA SER A 81 -0.40 -19.03 3.04
C SER A 81 1.08 -19.36 3.26
N LEU A 82 1.99 -18.40 3.04
CA LEU A 82 3.42 -18.60 3.25
C LEU A 82 3.78 -18.63 4.75
N PRO A 83 4.84 -19.36 5.14
CA PRO A 83 5.46 -19.21 6.44
C PRO A 83 5.85 -17.75 6.73
N VAL A 84 5.70 -17.31 7.99
CA VAL A 84 5.93 -15.90 8.40
C VAL A 84 7.30 -15.37 7.95
N VAL A 85 8.34 -16.20 8.03
CA VAL A 85 9.70 -15.84 7.59
C VAL A 85 9.74 -15.56 6.07
N GLU A 86 9.07 -16.38 5.27
CA GLU A 86 9.01 -16.22 3.82
C GLU A 86 8.18 -14.99 3.40
N ARG A 87 7.14 -14.63 4.16
CA ARG A 87 6.38 -13.39 3.94
C ARG A 87 7.26 -12.15 4.09
N TYR A 88 8.10 -12.15 5.13
CA TYR A 88 9.03 -11.07 5.39
C TYR A 88 10.10 -10.96 4.30
N GLU A 89 10.68 -12.08 3.88
CA GLU A 89 11.62 -12.10 2.74
C GLU A 89 10.96 -11.60 1.46
N TRP A 90 9.73 -12.02 1.18
CA TRP A 90 8.96 -11.55 0.04
C TRP A 90 8.74 -10.04 0.09
N HIS A 91 8.42 -9.50 1.27
CA HIS A 91 8.23 -8.07 1.48
C HIS A 91 9.55 -7.30 1.30
N LEU A 92 10.64 -7.79 1.89
CA LEU A 92 11.99 -7.25 1.73
C LEU A 92 12.40 -7.18 0.26
N ARG A 93 12.29 -8.28 -0.49
CA ARG A 93 12.67 -8.33 -1.92
C ARG A 93 11.94 -7.30 -2.79
N ARG A 94 10.76 -6.83 -2.35
CA ARG A 94 9.97 -5.81 -3.05
C ARG A 94 10.14 -4.40 -2.50
N THR A 95 10.73 -4.26 -1.32
CA THR A 95 10.89 -2.98 -0.62
C THR A 95 12.32 -2.48 -0.53
N THR A 96 13.31 -3.36 -0.70
CA THR A 96 14.73 -3.04 -0.51
C THR A 96 15.60 -3.25 -1.75
N GLY A 97 15.05 -3.60 -2.92
CA GLY A 97 15.81 -3.52 -4.18
C GLY A 97 17.09 -4.33 -4.21
N VAL A 98 17.14 -5.44 -3.49
CA VAL A 98 18.37 -6.25 -3.32
C VAL A 98 18.89 -6.84 -4.65
N ASN A 99 18.16 -6.69 -5.76
CA ASN A 99 18.57 -7.09 -7.10
C ASN A 99 18.98 -5.93 -8.04
N GLY A 100 19.51 -4.82 -7.50
CA GLY A 100 20.37 -3.90 -8.28
C GLY A 100 19.69 -3.09 -9.40
N LYS A 101 18.37 -3.15 -9.54
CA LYS A 101 17.58 -2.16 -10.28
C LYS A 101 16.76 -1.42 -9.26
N LEU A 102 16.92 -0.10 -9.17
CA LEU A 102 16.10 0.81 -8.37
C LEU A 102 14.63 0.42 -8.54
N ASP A 103 14.10 -0.29 -7.56
CA ASP A 103 12.80 -0.91 -7.61
C ASP A 103 11.77 -0.01 -6.93
N ALA A 104 10.50 -0.27 -7.25
CA ALA A 104 9.33 0.56 -6.98
C ALA A 104 9.20 1.10 -5.54
N ALA A 105 9.94 0.59 -4.55
CA ALA A 105 9.97 1.10 -3.19
C ALA A 105 10.86 2.34 -2.98
N SER A 106 11.91 2.49 -3.78
CA SER A 106 12.66 3.76 -3.86
C SER A 106 11.78 4.83 -4.49
N GLU A 107 11.03 4.43 -5.52
CA GLU A 107 10.01 5.24 -6.18
C GLU A 107 8.87 5.59 -5.20
N LEU A 108 8.40 4.63 -4.38
CA LEU A 108 7.38 4.86 -3.36
C LEU A 108 7.87 5.75 -2.20
N ARG A 109 9.14 5.63 -1.79
CA ARG A 109 9.73 6.53 -0.80
C ARG A 109 9.85 7.96 -1.35
N LEU A 110 10.28 8.10 -2.61
CA LEU A 110 10.31 9.38 -3.31
C LEU A 110 8.90 9.96 -3.48
N GLU A 111 7.92 9.12 -3.80
CA GLU A 111 6.54 9.56 -4.02
C GLU A 111 5.85 9.90 -2.70
N ARG A 112 6.08 9.13 -1.64
CA ARG A 112 5.65 9.48 -0.28
C ARG A 112 6.29 10.78 0.20
N ALA A 113 7.57 11.03 -0.14
CA ALA A 113 8.25 12.29 0.16
C ALA A 113 7.69 13.46 -0.67
N ARG A 114 7.39 13.25 -1.96
CA ARG A 114 6.75 14.23 -2.84
C ARG A 114 5.36 14.60 -2.37
N VAL A 115 4.50 13.62 -2.10
CA VAL A 115 3.13 13.83 -1.60
C VAL A 115 3.17 14.58 -0.28
N LYS A 116 4.08 14.21 0.64
CA LYS A 116 4.29 14.92 1.91
C LYS A 116 4.72 16.38 1.68
N ALA A 117 5.62 16.63 0.72
CA ALA A 117 6.04 17.98 0.37
C ALA A 117 4.92 18.80 -0.29
N GLN A 118 4.08 18.18 -1.12
CA GLN A 118 2.97 18.83 -1.82
C GLN A 118 1.84 19.20 -0.86
N ILE A 119 1.55 18.31 0.09
CA ILE A 119 0.66 18.57 1.23
C ILE A 119 1.20 19.76 2.03
N ASN A 120 2.46 19.72 2.46
CA ASN A 120 3.06 20.79 3.23
C ASN A 120 3.07 22.14 2.48
N ALA A 121 3.36 22.14 1.17
CA ALA A 121 3.32 23.35 0.34
C ALA A 121 1.91 23.95 0.24
N LYS A 122 0.87 23.09 0.17
CA LYS A 122 -0.53 23.53 0.11
C LYS A 122 -0.99 24.11 1.45
N TYR A 123 -0.53 23.54 2.57
CA TYR A 123 -0.81 24.08 3.91
C TYR A 123 -0.03 25.37 4.22
N LEU A 124 1.21 25.54 3.72
CA LEU A 124 2.00 26.76 3.88
C LEU A 124 1.51 27.94 3.00
N MET A 125 0.82 27.66 1.88
CA MET A 125 0.18 28.67 1.03
C MET A 125 -1.22 29.05 1.52
N GLY A 126 -1.87 28.22 2.35
CA GLY A 126 -3.18 28.50 2.96
C GLY A 126 -3.13 29.36 4.21
N THR A 127 -1.96 29.57 4.81
CA THR A 127 -1.75 30.40 6.01
C THR A 127 -1.33 31.84 5.71
N ARG A 128 -1.73 32.39 4.55
CA ARG A 128 -1.70 33.84 4.29
C ARG A 128 -3.10 34.32 3.94
N HIS A 129 -4.00 34.35 4.92
CA HIS A 129 -5.07 35.36 5.02
C HIS A 129 -5.85 35.14 6.32
N VAL A 130 -5.22 35.53 7.43
CA VAL A 130 -5.96 36.09 8.57
C VAL A 130 -5.22 37.37 8.94
N GLN A 131 -5.48 38.45 8.19
CA GLN A 131 -5.24 39.79 8.71
C GLN A 131 -6.28 40.00 9.79
N TYR A 132 -5.83 40.07 11.05
CA TYR A 132 -6.61 40.69 12.10
C TYR A 132 -6.78 42.16 11.74
N GLY A 133 -8.02 42.54 11.41
CA GLY A 133 -8.50 43.92 11.49
C GLY A 133 -8.98 44.23 12.89
#